data_AF-A0A948BKB3-F1
#
_entry.id   AF-A0A948BKB3-F1
#
_cell.length_a   1.000
_cell.length_b   1.000
_cell.length_c   1.000
_cell.angle_alpha   90.00
_cell.angle_beta   90.00
_cell.angle_gamma   90.00
#
_symmetry.space_group_name_H-M   'P 1'
#
loop_
_entity.id
_entity.type
_entity.pdbx_description
1 polymer ?
#
loop_
_entity_poly.entity_id
_entity_poly.type
_entity_poly.pdbx_seq_one_letter_code
_entity_poly.pdbx_strand_id
1 'polypeptide(L)'
;MIAHDLTIFKTGFDQVCMEFETIQQEQLSALKAGNLKDVMSWHDRREKSFLRLQQYLGKVADEFDQPEDLAFLGEFQERLGLLLATEKVLDKAAVACRKVVVDKLGDLRRGKTALKGYSLKSGKALEARFLSSRS
;
A
#
# COMPACT_ATOMS: atom_id res chain seq x y z
N MET A 1 -3.50 43.02 3.40
CA MET A 1 -4.55 42.00 3.59
C MET A 1 -3.97 40.58 3.47
N ILE A 2 -2.76 40.32 3.98
CA ILE A 2 -1.90 39.21 3.50
C ILE A 2 -1.69 38.11 4.56
N ALA A 3 -1.61 38.44 5.85
CA ALA A 3 -1.31 37.45 6.90
C ALA A 3 -2.48 36.47 7.21
N HIS A 4 -3.72 36.91 7.02
CA HIS A 4 -4.90 36.07 7.32
C HIS A 4 -5.06 34.94 6.27
N ASP A 5 -4.79 35.23 5.00
CA ASP A 5 -4.96 34.28 3.90
C ASP A 5 -3.86 33.19 3.93
N LEU A 6 -2.62 33.56 4.25
CA LEU A 6 -1.51 32.61 4.43
C LEU A 6 -1.77 31.64 5.61
N THR A 7 -2.33 32.14 6.71
CA THR A 7 -2.61 31.31 7.90
C THR A 7 -3.69 30.27 7.60
N ILE A 8 -4.77 30.67 6.91
CA ILE A 8 -5.83 29.75 6.46
C ILE A 8 -5.24 28.73 5.49
N PHE A 9 -4.44 29.18 4.51
CA PHE A 9 -3.79 28.30 3.54
C PHE A 9 -2.94 27.23 4.22
N LYS A 10 -2.03 27.65 5.12
CA LYS A 10 -1.13 26.75 5.84
C LYS A 10 -1.91 25.73 6.67
N THR A 11 -2.93 26.17 7.40
CA THR A 11 -3.78 25.29 8.21
C THR A 11 -4.49 24.24 7.35
N GLY A 12 -5.03 24.66 6.20
CA GLY A 12 -5.67 23.76 5.25
C GLY A 12 -4.68 22.77 4.63
N PHE A 13 -3.49 23.22 4.26
CA PHE A 13 -2.44 22.37 3.72
C PHE A 13 -1.96 21.33 4.75
N ASP A 14 -1.70 21.74 5.98
CA ASP A 14 -1.28 20.86 7.07
C ASP A 14 -2.32 19.77 7.33
N GLN A 15 -3.61 20.14 7.33
CA GLN A 15 -4.71 19.20 7.46
C GLN A 15 -4.71 18.14 6.36
N VAL A 16 -4.56 18.55 5.10
CA VAL A 16 -4.51 17.60 3.98
C VAL A 16 -3.27 16.72 4.05
N CYS A 17 -2.12 17.26 4.48
CA CYS A 17 -0.90 16.46 4.70
C CYS A 17 -1.11 15.41 5.79
N MET A 18 -1.73 15.76 6.92
CA MET A 18 -2.04 14.82 8.00
C MET A 18 -3.02 13.73 7.53
N GLU A 19 -4.04 14.09 6.75
CA GLU A 19 -4.97 13.11 6.17
C GLU A 19 -4.23 12.12 5.26
N PHE A 20 -3.36 12.62 4.39
CA PHE A 20 -2.60 11.77 3.47
C PHE A 20 -1.62 10.87 4.22
N GLU A 21 -0.91 11.42 5.20
CA GLU A 21 0.02 10.67 6.06
C GLU A 21 -0.70 9.55 6.83
N THR A 22 -1.89 9.83 7.37
CA THR A 22 -2.72 8.83 8.04
C THR A 22 -3.07 7.67 7.10
N ILE A 23 -3.47 7.98 5.87
CA ILE A 23 -3.76 6.96 4.85
C ILE A 23 -2.51 6.12 4.55
N GLN A 24 -1.34 6.76 4.41
CA GLN A 24 -0.08 6.04 4.17
C GLN A 24 0.26 5.09 5.33
N GLN A 25 0.09 5.52 6.59
CA GLN A 25 0.35 4.68 7.76
C GLN A 25 -0.64 3.51 7.87
N GLU A 26 -1.92 3.74 7.62
CA GLU A 26 -2.93 2.68 7.56
C GLU A 26 -2.54 1.61 6.51
N GLN A 27 -2.20 2.04 5.29
CA GLN A 27 -1.77 1.15 4.20
C GLN A 27 -0.50 0.37 4.58
N LEU A 28 0.50 1.04 5.15
CA LEU A 28 1.75 0.42 5.58
C LEU A 28 1.51 -0.64 6.66
N SER A 29 0.67 -0.34 7.65
CA SER A 29 0.32 -1.26 8.73
C SER A 29 -0.37 -2.52 8.18
N ALA A 30 -1.27 -2.35 7.22
CA ALA A 30 -2.02 -3.45 6.63
C ALA A 30 -1.17 -4.30 5.68
N LEU A 31 -0.25 -3.68 4.93
CA LEU A 31 0.77 -4.39 4.13
C LEU A 31 1.67 -5.26 5.03
N LYS A 32 2.11 -4.74 6.17
CA LYS A 32 2.90 -5.50 7.17
C LYS A 32 2.10 -6.66 7.76
N ALA A 33 0.81 -6.47 8.02
CA ALA A 33 -0.09 -7.51 8.51
C ALA A 33 -0.53 -8.52 7.42
N GLY A 34 -0.24 -8.24 6.15
CA GLY A 34 -0.72 -9.03 5.01
C GLY A 34 -2.25 -8.96 4.82
N ASN A 35 -2.91 -7.94 5.38
CA ASN A 35 -4.36 -7.75 5.27
C ASN A 35 -4.67 -6.89 4.04
N LEU A 36 -5.03 -7.50 2.92
CA LEU A 36 -5.28 -6.81 1.63
C LEU A 36 -6.77 -6.70 1.28
N LYS A 37 -7.68 -6.76 2.26
CA LYS A 37 -9.13 -6.81 2.01
C LYS A 37 -9.68 -5.50 1.46
N ASP A 38 -9.09 -4.38 1.84
CA ASP A 38 -9.66 -3.03 1.61
C ASP A 38 -8.92 -2.21 0.55
N VAL A 39 -8.13 -2.86 -0.32
CA VAL A 39 -7.26 -2.19 -1.30
C VAL A 39 -8.01 -1.18 -2.19
N MET A 40 -9.24 -1.51 -2.62
CA MET A 40 -10.04 -0.59 -3.44
C MET A 40 -10.48 0.66 -2.66
N SER A 41 -10.93 0.48 -1.41
CA SER A 41 -11.31 1.60 -0.53
C SER A 41 -10.12 2.51 -0.24
N TRP A 42 -8.94 1.92 -0.05
CA TRP A 42 -7.69 2.67 0.14
C TRP A 42 -7.31 3.48 -1.08
N HIS A 43 -7.45 2.91 -2.29
CA HIS A 43 -7.18 3.61 -3.53
C HIS A 43 -8.06 4.86 -3.65
N ASP A 44 -9.37 4.72 -3.43
CA ASP A 44 -10.30 5.85 -3.55
C ASP A 44 -10.04 6.96 -2.52
N ARG A 45 -9.78 6.59 -1.27
CA ARG A 45 -9.44 7.56 -0.21
C ARG A 45 -8.15 8.30 -0.53
N ARG A 46 -7.15 7.56 -1.00
CA ARG A 46 -5.84 8.09 -1.36
C ARG A 46 -5.92 9.04 -2.54
N GLU A 47 -6.63 8.67 -3.60
CA GLU A 47 -6.80 9.52 -4.79
C GLU A 47 -7.47 10.86 -4.42
N LYS A 48 -8.54 10.81 -3.61
CA LYS A 48 -9.21 12.02 -3.14
C LYS A 48 -8.28 12.95 -2.35
N SER A 49 -7.46 12.39 -1.46
CA SER A 49 -6.51 13.18 -0.66
C SER A 49 -5.35 13.70 -1.53
N PHE A 50 -4.87 12.91 -2.49
CA PHE A 50 -3.84 13.31 -3.45
C PHE A 50 -4.29 14.47 -4.34
N LEU A 51 -5.51 14.42 -4.87
CA LEU A 51 -6.07 15.52 -5.67
C LEU A 51 -6.15 16.82 -4.87
N ARG A 52 -6.44 16.76 -3.57
CA ARG A 52 -6.39 17.93 -2.69
C ARG A 52 -4.96 18.46 -2.55
N LEU A 53 -3.97 17.60 -2.29
CA LEU A 53 -2.56 18.02 -2.25
C LEU A 53 -2.13 18.70 -3.56
N GLN A 54 -2.55 18.16 -4.70
CA GLN A 54 -2.26 18.74 -6.01
C GLN A 54 -2.88 20.13 -6.18
N GLN A 55 -4.09 20.38 -5.66
CA GLN A 55 -4.70 21.70 -5.67
C GLN A 55 -3.90 22.72 -4.85
N TYR A 56 -3.41 22.34 -3.68
CA TYR A 56 -2.55 23.21 -2.87
C TYR A 56 -1.22 23.48 -3.58
N LEU A 57 -0.61 22.48 -4.22
CA LEU A 57 0.58 22.65 -5.04
C LEU A 57 0.39 23.66 -6.17
N GLY A 58 -0.75 23.59 -6.89
CA GLY A 58 -1.08 24.56 -7.93
C GLY A 58 -1.19 25.97 -7.38
N LYS A 59 -1.91 26.15 -6.25
CA LYS A 59 -2.04 27.46 -5.60
C LYS A 59 -0.72 28.02 -5.09
N VAL A 60 0.18 27.17 -4.57
CA VAL A 60 1.53 27.63 -4.17
C VAL A 60 2.27 28.25 -5.36
N ALA A 61 2.21 27.60 -6.52
CA ALA A 61 2.88 28.09 -7.73
C ALA A 61 2.28 29.40 -8.26
N ASP A 62 0.98 29.63 -8.07
CA ASP A 62 0.27 30.81 -8.58
C ASP A 62 0.30 32.02 -7.63
N GLU A 63 0.28 31.77 -6.31
CA GLU A 63 0.02 32.82 -5.30
C GLU A 63 1.27 33.22 -4.48
N PHE A 64 2.30 32.36 -4.41
CA PHE A 64 3.45 32.54 -3.51
C PHE A 64 4.79 32.49 -4.28
N ASP A 65 5.14 33.61 -4.92
CA ASP A 65 6.39 33.79 -5.68
C ASP A 65 7.21 35.01 -5.19
N GLN A 66 6.85 35.58 -4.03
CA GLN A 66 7.56 36.74 -3.49
C GLN A 66 8.70 36.32 -2.57
N PRO A 67 9.78 37.12 -2.45
CA PRO A 67 10.90 36.82 -1.55
C PRO A 67 10.49 36.65 -0.08
N GLU A 68 9.41 37.31 0.34
CA GLU A 68 8.85 37.23 1.70
C GLU A 68 8.24 35.84 2.00
N ASP A 69 7.87 35.08 0.96
CA ASP A 69 7.26 33.75 1.07
C ASP A 69 8.30 32.63 1.21
N LEU A 70 9.60 32.91 1.03
CA LEU A 70 10.65 31.89 0.98
C LEU A 70 10.68 30.97 2.21
N ALA A 71 10.43 31.52 3.41
CA ALA A 71 10.39 30.73 4.64
C ALA A 71 9.22 29.72 4.60
N PHE A 72 8.05 30.16 4.16
CA PHE A 72 6.87 29.31 4.00
C PHE A 72 7.09 28.25 2.90
N LEU A 73 7.65 28.63 1.75
CA LEU A 73 7.97 27.71 0.67
C LEU A 73 8.95 26.61 1.11
N GLY A 74 9.91 26.97 1.96
CA GLY A 74 10.83 26.01 2.58
C GLY A 74 10.11 24.97 3.44
N GLU A 75 9.25 25.42 4.36
CA GLU A 75 8.43 24.53 5.21
C GLU A 75 7.49 23.64 4.37
N PHE A 76 6.87 24.22 3.33
CA PHE A 76 6.00 23.52 2.41
C PHE A 76 6.74 22.40 1.65
N GLN A 77 7.93 22.69 1.14
CA GLN A 77 8.78 21.72 0.47
C GLN A 77 9.24 20.61 1.41
N GLU A 78 9.61 20.95 2.66
CA GLU A 78 9.99 19.96 3.67
C GLU A 78 8.84 18.99 3.95
N ARG A 79 7.62 19.50 4.15
CA ARG A 79 6.45 18.67 4.43
C ARG A 79 6.14 17.71 3.29
N LEU A 80 6.20 18.18 2.04
CA LEU A 80 6.04 17.32 0.87
C LEU A 80 7.17 16.29 0.75
N GLY A 81 8.40 16.68 1.07
CA GLY A 81 9.55 15.78 1.09
C GLY A 81 9.35 14.60 2.05
N LEU A 82 8.77 14.86 3.24
CA LEU A 82 8.43 13.82 4.21
C LEU A 82 7.34 12.87 3.68
N LEU A 83 6.28 13.40 3.07
CA LEU A 83 5.23 12.57 2.46
C LEU A 83 5.78 11.68 1.34
N LEU A 84 6.68 12.21 0.51
CA LEU A 84 7.34 11.46 -0.56
C LEU A 84 8.30 10.40 -0.02
N ALA A 85 9.00 10.68 1.08
CA ALA A 85 9.87 9.70 1.73
C ALA A 85 9.05 8.52 2.26
N THR A 86 7.92 8.79 2.93
CA THR A 86 6.97 7.75 3.39
C THR A 86 6.43 6.95 2.21
N GLU A 87 6.15 7.59 1.08
CA GLU A 87 5.66 6.92 -0.11
C GLU A 87 6.67 5.91 -0.68
N LYS A 88 7.96 6.26 -0.70
CA LYS A 88 9.02 5.34 -1.11
C LYS A 88 9.12 4.12 -0.19
N VAL A 89 8.82 4.27 1.09
CA VAL A 89 8.78 3.15 2.05
C VAL A 89 7.57 2.26 1.75
N LEU A 90 6.41 2.87 1.48
CA LEU A 90 5.18 2.15 1.14
C LEU A 90 5.34 1.33 -0.15
N ASP A 91 5.93 1.90 -1.20
CA ASP A 91 6.19 1.20 -2.46
C ASP A 91 7.04 -0.07 -2.25
N LYS A 92 8.15 0.05 -1.50
CA LYS A 92 8.98 -1.10 -1.13
C LYS A 92 8.19 -2.15 -0.36
N ALA A 93 7.34 -1.74 0.58
CA ALA A 93 6.49 -2.64 1.35
C ALA A 93 5.46 -3.36 0.46
N ALA A 94 4.87 -2.65 -0.50
CA ALA A 94 3.92 -3.22 -1.45
C ALA A 94 4.57 -4.27 -2.37
N VAL A 95 5.77 -3.98 -2.89
CA VAL A 95 6.56 -4.93 -3.68
C VAL A 95 6.90 -6.18 -2.88
N ALA A 96 7.34 -6.01 -1.62
CA ALA A 96 7.63 -7.14 -0.74
C ALA A 96 6.38 -7.99 -0.45
N CYS A 97 5.24 -7.35 -0.15
CA CYS A 97 3.97 -8.03 0.07
C CYS A 97 3.53 -8.82 -1.16
N ARG A 98 3.64 -8.22 -2.35
CA ARG A 98 3.33 -8.88 -3.63
C ARG A 98 4.17 -10.14 -3.83
N LYS A 99 5.48 -10.08 -3.54
CA LYS A 99 6.36 -11.26 -3.63
C LYS A 99 5.87 -12.40 -2.73
N VAL A 100 5.56 -12.09 -1.47
CA VAL A 100 5.03 -13.08 -0.50
C VAL A 100 3.72 -13.71 -1.00
N VAL A 101 2.81 -12.91 -1.56
CA VAL A 101 1.53 -13.41 -2.10
C VAL A 101 1.77 -14.34 -3.30
N VAL A 102 2.66 -13.97 -4.22
CA VAL A 102 3.01 -14.79 -5.39
C VAL A 102 3.64 -16.12 -4.96
N ASP A 103 4.56 -16.10 -3.99
CA ASP A 103 5.20 -17.31 -3.47
C ASP A 103 4.16 -18.26 -2.84
N LYS A 104 3.27 -17.73 -1.99
CA LYS A 104 2.16 -18.49 -1.39
C LYS A 104 1.21 -19.07 -2.44
N LEU A 105 0.89 -18.32 -3.50
CA LEU A 105 0.09 -18.84 -4.61
C LEU A 105 0.80 -19.95 -5.36
N GLY A 106 2.12 -19.86 -5.53
CA GLY A 106 2.96 -20.92 -6.08
C GLY A 106 2.88 -22.20 -5.25
N ASP A 107 3.01 -22.08 -3.93
CA ASP A 107 2.89 -23.21 -2.99
C ASP A 107 1.51 -23.87 -3.06
N LEU A 108 0.44 -23.06 -3.05
CA LEU A 108 -0.93 -23.58 -3.17
C LEU A 108 -1.17 -24.31 -4.50
N ARG A 109 -0.60 -23.81 -5.61
CA ARG A 109 -0.69 -24.47 -6.92
C ARG A 109 0.07 -25.79 -6.94
N ARG A 110 1.25 -25.86 -6.32
CA ARG A 110 2.02 -27.11 -6.15
C ARG A 110 1.27 -28.11 -5.29
N GLY A 111 0.74 -27.68 -4.14
CA GLY A 111 -0.09 -28.50 -3.27
C GLY A 111 -1.35 -29.04 -3.97
N LYS A 112 -2.06 -28.20 -4.72
CA LYS A 112 -3.21 -28.61 -5.54
C LYS A 112 -2.81 -29.65 -6.60
N THR A 113 -1.64 -29.49 -7.22
CA THR A 113 -1.13 -30.44 -8.22
C THR A 113 -0.78 -31.77 -7.58
N ALA A 114 -0.13 -31.77 -6.41
CA ALA A 114 0.13 -32.97 -5.63
C ALA A 114 -1.19 -33.68 -5.27
N LEU A 115 -2.17 -32.98 -4.71
CA LEU A 115 -3.49 -33.54 -4.36
C LEU A 115 -4.23 -34.12 -5.57
N LYS A 116 -4.19 -33.47 -6.73
CA LYS A 116 -4.75 -34.02 -7.98
C LYS A 116 -4.03 -35.30 -8.44
N GLY A 117 -2.72 -35.38 -8.23
CA GLY A 117 -1.95 -36.60 -8.47
C GLY A 117 -2.40 -37.77 -7.59
N TYR A 118 -2.84 -37.49 -6.36
CA TYR A 118 -3.42 -38.48 -5.46
C TYR A 118 -4.90 -38.79 -5.76
N SER A 119 -5.71 -37.81 -6.20
CA SER A 119 -7.18 -37.92 -6.18
C SER A 119 -7.87 -38.51 -7.42
N LEU A 120 -7.16 -39.09 -8.40
CA LEU A 120 -7.80 -39.61 -9.63
C LEU A 120 -7.31 -40.99 -10.12
N LYS A 121 -6.43 -41.68 -9.37
CA LYS A 121 -6.03 -43.07 -9.70
C LYS A 121 -5.95 -44.03 -8.50
N SER A 122 -6.35 -43.65 -7.28
CA SER A 122 -6.35 -44.57 -6.13
C SER A 122 -7.68 -45.30 -5.88
N GLY A 123 -8.49 -45.49 -6.94
CA GLY A 123 -9.50 -46.55 -6.98
C GLY A 123 -8.90 -47.96 -7.09
N LYS A 124 -7.56 -48.06 -7.18
CA LYS A 124 -6.83 -49.27 -6.81
C LYS A 124 -6.30 -49.04 -5.40
N ALA A 125 -7.13 -49.36 -4.41
CA ALA A 125 -6.62 -49.84 -3.15
C ALA A 125 -5.50 -50.84 -3.49
N LEU A 126 -4.29 -50.61 -2.97
CA LEU A 126 -3.29 -51.64 -2.91
C LEU A 126 -4.01 -52.88 -2.35
N GLU A 127 -4.24 -53.89 -3.19
CA GLU A 127 -4.34 -55.24 -2.69
C GLU A 127 -3.05 -55.45 -1.93
N ALA A 128 -3.12 -55.32 -0.60
CA ALA A 128 -2.10 -55.83 0.28
C ALA A 128 -2.01 -57.31 -0.06
N ARG A 129 -1.02 -57.65 -0.90
CA ARG A 129 -0.57 -59.02 -1.12
C ARG A 129 0.04 -59.47 0.19
N PHE A 130 -0.83 -59.80 1.15
CA PHE A 130 -0.47 -60.67 2.25
C PHE A 130 0.04 -61.94 1.60
N LEU A 131 1.34 -62.15 1.71
CA LEU A 131 2.01 -63.37 1.32
C LEU A 131 1.28 -64.53 2.00
N SER A 132 0.51 -65.28 1.23
CA SER A 132 -0.02 -66.57 1.66
C SER A 132 1.17 -67.53 1.75
N SER A 133 1.81 -67.62 2.91
CA SER A 133 2.65 -68.77 3.24
C SER A 133 1.74 -69.94 3.60
N ARG A 134 1.42 -70.78 2.60
CA ARG A 134 1.02 -72.17 2.81
C ARG A 134 2.08 -73.07 2.20
N SER A 135 2.92 -73.65 3.06
CA SER A 135 3.38 -75.05 3.05
C SER A 135 4.47 -75.20 4.10
#